data_AF-A0A1E3L4Z9-F1
#
_entry.id   AF-A0A1E3L4Z9-F1
#
_cell.length_a   1.000
_cell.length_b   1.000
_cell.length_c   1.000
_cell.angle_alpha   90.00
_cell.angle_beta   90.00
_cell.angle_gamma   90.00
#
_symmetry.space_group_name_H-M   'P 1'
#
loop_
_entity.id
_entity.type
_entity.pdbx_description
1 polymer ?
#
loop_
_entity_poly.entity_id
_entity_poly.type
_entity_poly.pdbx_seq_one_letter_code
_entity_poly.pdbx_strand_id
1 'polypeptide(L)'
;MNRSTRKNNDNQQWSRLQISSGLWKISLLIVGLMIVAGCGNSQQQATPTTSGSTTPSDNNIVEPSVTASTPATAEPQSSEETIPEQSTQSEDTDDTDTFSGTTILKAAKEGTLPDLPKGLALGSSRETLFQLKGKPELGDTDVPMLSYGTFDVAFDGKDKIVELTSSADAYKKLKMDTIITELGKPDEKNDTSKDVAYTAEATYQMTNQDIPKYFLVFSYHTQTQKIQYVRLYEEIQ
;
A
#
# COMPACT_ATOMS: atom_id res chain seq x y z
N MET A 1 -11.70 70.88 34.91
CA MET A 1 -12.03 70.98 33.47
C MET A 1 -12.63 69.65 33.03
N ASN A 2 -13.67 69.67 32.19
CA ASN A 2 -14.32 68.44 31.71
C ASN A 2 -13.76 68.01 30.35
N ARG A 3 -13.50 66.70 30.19
CA ARG A 3 -13.95 65.94 29.00
C ARG A 3 -13.91 64.43 29.30
N SER A 4 -15.08 63.80 29.19
CA SER A 4 -15.22 62.36 29.07
C SER A 4 -15.39 62.01 27.59
N THR A 5 -14.77 60.93 27.13
CA THR A 5 -15.07 60.30 25.84
C THR A 5 -15.07 58.79 26.01
N ARG A 6 -16.26 58.18 25.91
CA ARG A 6 -16.50 56.73 26.01
C ARG A 6 -17.13 56.24 24.71
N LYS A 7 -16.37 55.46 23.91
CA LYS A 7 -16.84 54.51 22.89
C LYS A 7 -15.82 53.36 22.88
N ASN A 8 -16.09 52.07 23.10
CA ASN A 8 -17.28 51.18 22.99
C ASN A 8 -17.34 50.42 21.66
N ASN A 9 -17.08 49.10 21.73
CA ASN A 9 -17.14 48.07 20.67
C ASN A 9 -16.13 48.26 19.52
N ASP A 10 -15.64 47.22 18.82
CA ASP A 10 -16.34 46.00 18.37
C ASP A 10 -15.69 44.62 18.65
N ASN A 11 -16.53 43.60 18.45
CA ASN A 11 -16.25 42.17 18.57
C ASN A 11 -15.00 41.68 17.83
N GLN A 12 -14.16 40.93 18.54
CA GLN A 12 -13.43 39.77 18.00
C GLN A 12 -13.55 38.58 18.96
N GLN A 13 -14.78 38.10 19.17
CA GLN A 13 -14.96 36.74 19.67
C GLN A 13 -14.53 35.78 18.57
N TRP A 14 -13.32 35.26 18.68
CA TRP A 14 -12.89 34.10 17.91
C TRP A 14 -13.71 32.90 18.37
N SER A 15 -14.78 32.60 17.63
CA SER A 15 -15.61 31.44 17.83
C SER A 15 -14.74 30.20 17.88
N ARG A 16 -14.67 29.56 19.06
CA ARG A 16 -14.15 28.21 19.19
C ARG A 16 -15.12 27.29 18.46
N LEU A 17 -14.90 27.09 17.16
CA LEU A 17 -15.40 25.91 16.48
C LEU A 17 -14.75 24.71 17.18
N GLN A 18 -15.49 24.09 18.08
CA GLN A 18 -15.21 22.70 18.40
C GLN A 18 -15.53 21.92 17.14
N ILE A 19 -14.47 21.59 16.38
CA ILE A 19 -14.53 20.56 15.36
C ILE A 19 -14.82 19.28 16.13
N SER A 20 -16.10 18.89 16.18
CA SER A 20 -16.48 17.57 16.66
C SER A 20 -15.77 16.54 15.79
N SER A 21 -15.37 15.43 16.38
CA SER A 21 -14.65 14.31 15.73
C SER A 21 -15.57 13.51 14.80
N GLY A 22 -16.14 14.20 13.81
CA GLY A 22 -17.09 13.70 12.85
C GLY A 22 -16.41 12.93 11.72
N LEU A 23 -16.17 11.64 11.97
CA LEU A 23 -16.11 10.56 10.98
C LEU A 23 -15.88 11.01 9.53
N TRP A 24 -14.61 11.21 9.16
CA TRP A 24 -14.24 11.46 7.76
C TRP A 24 -14.50 10.20 6.95
N LYS A 25 -15.60 10.21 6.18
CA LYS A 25 -16.05 9.07 5.38
C LYS A 25 -15.13 8.85 4.19
N ILE A 26 -14.24 7.87 4.30
CA ILE A 26 -13.47 7.36 3.16
C ILE A 26 -14.42 6.58 2.25
N SER A 27 -14.91 7.24 1.20
CA SER A 27 -15.72 6.59 0.16
C SER A 27 -14.83 5.72 -0.72
N LEU A 28 -14.69 4.42 -0.39
CA LEU A 28 -14.04 3.45 -1.28
C LEU A 28 -14.80 3.39 -2.62
N LEU A 29 -14.14 3.81 -3.69
CA LEU A 29 -14.68 3.75 -5.05
C LEU A 29 -14.45 2.35 -5.61
N ILE A 30 -15.39 1.44 -5.34
CA ILE A 30 -15.36 0.07 -5.86
C ILE A 30 -15.57 0.10 -7.39
N VAL A 31 -14.52 -0.16 -8.15
CA VAL A 31 -14.60 -0.38 -9.60
C VAL A 31 -15.25 -1.75 -9.85
N GLY A 32 -16.53 -1.75 -10.19
CA GLY A 32 -17.32 -2.97 -10.39
C GLY A 32 -16.87 -3.78 -11.62
N LEU A 33 -16.36 -4.99 -11.39
CA LEU A 33 -15.97 -5.91 -12.46
C LEU A 33 -17.22 -6.57 -13.08
N MET A 34 -17.58 -6.15 -14.30
CA MET A 34 -18.66 -6.77 -15.10
C MET A 34 -18.29 -8.20 -15.52
N ILE A 35 -18.85 -9.21 -14.84
CA ILE A 35 -18.78 -10.61 -15.30
C ILE A 35 -19.88 -10.83 -16.36
N VAL A 36 -19.50 -10.74 -17.64
CA VAL A 36 -20.41 -11.07 -18.76
C VAL A 36 -20.48 -12.58 -18.94
N ALA A 37 -21.44 -13.22 -18.27
CA ALA A 37 -21.78 -14.63 -18.49
C ALA A 37 -22.54 -14.80 -19.82
N GLY A 38 -21.83 -15.18 -20.89
CA GLY A 38 -22.39 -15.35 -22.23
C GLY A 38 -22.21 -16.75 -22.80
N CYS A 39 -23.21 -17.62 -22.63
CA CYS A 39 -23.29 -18.91 -23.32
C CYS A 39 -24.35 -18.86 -24.43
N GLY A 40 -23.93 -18.98 -25.69
CA GLY A 40 -24.80 -19.00 -26.88
C GLY A 40 -23.98 -19.33 -28.12
N ASN A 41 -24.54 -20.11 -29.07
CA ASN A 41 -23.76 -20.78 -30.11
C ASN A 41 -24.36 -20.58 -31.51
N SER A 42 -23.50 -20.39 -32.53
CA SER A 42 -23.78 -20.45 -33.98
C SER A 42 -24.70 -19.32 -34.54
N GLN A 43 -24.54 -18.72 -35.75
CA GLN A 43 -23.98 -19.18 -37.04
C GLN A 43 -23.43 -18.02 -37.94
N GLN A 44 -22.57 -18.39 -38.90
CA GLN A 44 -22.44 -17.93 -40.32
C GLN A 44 -22.46 -16.42 -40.72
N GLN A 45 -21.25 -15.90 -40.99
CA GLN A 45 -20.74 -15.48 -42.33
C GLN A 45 -21.63 -14.70 -43.34
N ALA A 46 -21.21 -13.48 -43.71
CA ALA A 46 -21.27 -12.95 -45.09
C ALA A 46 -20.30 -11.76 -45.36
N THR A 47 -19.56 -11.83 -46.46
CA THR A 47 -18.88 -10.74 -47.21
C THR A 47 -19.34 -10.87 -48.69
N PRO A 48 -19.05 -9.97 -49.68
CA PRO A 48 -18.07 -8.85 -49.72
C PRO A 48 -18.69 -7.51 -50.22
N THR A 49 -17.90 -6.53 -50.70
CA THR A 49 -17.65 -6.33 -52.15
C THR A 49 -16.43 -5.43 -52.41
N THR A 50 -15.73 -5.66 -53.53
CA THR A 50 -14.43 -5.05 -53.92
C THR A 50 -14.55 -4.06 -55.07
N SER A 51 -13.74 -2.99 -55.08
CA SER A 51 -13.16 -2.32 -56.28
C SER A 51 -12.15 -1.23 -55.86
N GLY A 52 -10.97 -1.06 -56.46
CA GLY A 52 -10.25 -1.92 -57.41
C GLY A 52 -9.11 -1.19 -58.16
N SER A 53 -8.03 -1.92 -58.51
CA SER A 53 -7.08 -1.73 -59.66
C SER A 53 -6.39 -0.35 -59.90
N THR A 54 -5.17 -0.24 -60.47
CA THR A 54 -4.43 -1.10 -61.43
C THR A 54 -2.90 -1.09 -61.24
N THR A 55 -2.24 -2.22 -61.52
CA THR A 55 -0.78 -2.34 -61.87
C THR A 55 -0.60 -2.34 -63.42
N PRO A 56 0.63 -2.27 -64.02
CA PRO A 56 1.76 -3.24 -63.91
C PRO A 56 3.13 -2.53 -63.67
N SER A 57 4.35 -3.10 -63.70
CA SER A 57 4.96 -4.45 -63.90
C SER A 57 6.38 -4.46 -63.23
N ASP A 58 7.34 -5.39 -63.34
CA ASP A 58 7.53 -6.60 -64.17
C ASP A 58 8.47 -7.66 -63.51
N ASN A 59 8.60 -8.80 -64.20
CA ASN A 59 9.68 -9.82 -64.29
C ASN A 59 11.14 -9.45 -63.86
N ASN A 60 12.06 -10.37 -63.47
CA ASN A 60 12.05 -11.86 -63.50
C ASN A 60 13.15 -12.55 -62.61
N ILE A 61 12.81 -13.70 -62.00
CA ILE A 61 13.60 -14.95 -61.69
C ILE A 61 14.96 -14.91 -60.90
N VAL A 62 15.07 -15.78 -59.88
CA VAL A 62 16.16 -16.74 -59.52
C VAL A 62 16.40 -16.87 -57.99
N GLU A 63 16.32 -18.11 -57.48
CA GLU A 63 16.93 -18.65 -56.24
C GLU A 63 17.76 -19.91 -56.67
N PRO A 64 18.76 -20.46 -55.92
CA PRO A 64 18.55 -21.08 -54.60
C PRO A 64 19.77 -21.12 -53.62
N SER A 65 19.61 -21.93 -52.55
CA SER A 65 20.58 -22.47 -51.54
C SER A 65 21.91 -23.09 -52.09
N VAL A 66 22.92 -23.53 -51.31
CA VAL A 66 22.99 -23.97 -49.89
C VAL A 66 24.15 -23.28 -49.09
N THR A 67 25.05 -23.81 -48.24
CA THR A 67 25.60 -25.16 -47.90
C THR A 67 26.25 -25.15 -46.48
N ALA A 68 26.50 -26.31 -45.85
CA ALA A 68 27.10 -26.45 -44.49
C ALA A 68 28.28 -27.46 -44.42
N SER A 69 29.11 -27.44 -43.35
CA SER A 69 30.00 -28.55 -42.92
C SER A 69 30.64 -28.34 -41.53
N THR A 70 30.89 -29.45 -40.82
CA THR A 70 31.70 -29.55 -39.57
C THR A 70 33.01 -30.31 -39.85
N PRO A 71 34.04 -30.27 -38.97
CA PRO A 71 34.27 -31.44 -38.10
C PRO A 71 34.83 -31.11 -36.69
N ALA A 72 34.95 -32.13 -35.83
CA ALA A 72 35.51 -32.05 -34.46
C ALA A 72 36.84 -32.82 -34.35
N THR A 73 37.55 -32.75 -33.19
CA THR A 73 38.37 -33.86 -32.60
C THR A 73 39.00 -33.49 -31.23
N ALA A 74 38.82 -34.40 -30.26
CA ALA A 74 39.63 -34.76 -29.07
C ALA A 74 39.98 -33.77 -27.91
N GLU A 75 39.68 -34.26 -26.70
CA GLU A 75 40.30 -34.02 -25.38
C GLU A 75 41.67 -34.79 -25.27
N PRO A 76 42.37 -34.95 -24.11
CA PRO A 76 42.10 -34.47 -22.74
C PRO A 76 43.29 -33.92 -21.95
N GLN A 77 43.01 -33.35 -20.76
CA GLN A 77 43.81 -33.64 -19.56
C GLN A 77 43.03 -33.42 -18.25
N SER A 78 43.35 -34.23 -17.23
CA SER A 78 42.66 -34.25 -15.93
C SER A 78 43.26 -33.25 -14.94
N SER A 79 42.40 -32.67 -14.08
CA SER A 79 42.69 -32.39 -12.68
C SER A 79 41.41 -32.57 -11.85
N GLU A 80 41.56 -33.18 -10.68
CA GLU A 80 40.47 -33.57 -9.78
C GLU A 80 40.36 -32.56 -8.63
N GLU A 81 39.22 -31.87 -8.50
CA GLU A 81 38.93 -31.02 -7.34
C GLU A 81 37.50 -31.26 -6.84
N THR A 82 37.39 -31.94 -5.69
CA THR A 82 36.11 -32.24 -5.03
C THR A 82 35.57 -31.01 -4.34
N ILE A 83 34.75 -30.22 -5.05
CA ILE A 83 33.88 -29.23 -4.41
C ILE A 83 32.80 -30.01 -3.63
N PRO A 84 32.73 -29.90 -2.29
CA PRO A 84 31.68 -30.56 -1.54
C PRO A 84 30.32 -29.96 -1.89
N GLU A 85 29.30 -30.80 -2.06
CA GLU A 85 27.92 -30.35 -2.15
C GLU A 85 27.50 -29.74 -0.80
N GLN A 86 27.75 -28.44 -0.63
CA GLN A 86 27.05 -27.66 0.37
C GLN A 86 25.57 -27.64 -0.02
N SER A 87 24.84 -28.63 0.49
CA SER A 87 23.39 -28.61 0.55
C SER A 87 23.00 -27.39 1.37
N THR A 88 22.79 -26.27 0.67
CA THR A 88 22.06 -25.12 1.18
C THR A 88 20.63 -25.60 1.35
N GLN A 89 20.39 -26.29 2.46
CA GLN A 89 19.08 -26.55 3.00
C GLN A 89 18.41 -25.18 3.09
N SER A 90 17.48 -24.91 2.18
CA SER A 90 16.58 -23.78 2.31
C SER A 90 15.82 -23.98 3.61
N GLU A 91 16.26 -23.30 4.67
CA GLU A 91 15.40 -23.08 5.81
C GLU A 91 14.20 -22.33 5.27
N ASP A 92 13.06 -23.00 5.26
CA ASP A 92 11.75 -22.43 4.98
C ASP A 92 11.39 -21.57 6.20
N THR A 93 12.11 -20.45 6.33
CA THR A 93 11.89 -19.42 7.34
C THR A 93 10.55 -18.79 7.00
N ASP A 94 9.49 -19.33 7.61
CA ASP A 94 8.12 -18.90 7.39
C ASP A 94 8.04 -17.37 7.42
N ASP A 95 7.46 -16.82 6.36
CA ASP A 95 7.50 -15.40 5.99
C ASP A 95 6.51 -14.57 6.84
N THR A 96 6.46 -14.91 8.13
CA THR A 96 5.54 -14.48 9.19
C THR A 96 6.29 -13.79 10.34
N ASP A 97 7.53 -14.20 10.65
CA ASP A 97 8.31 -13.66 11.79
C ASP A 97 8.61 -12.14 11.62
N THR A 98 8.87 -11.74 10.37
CA THR A 98 9.01 -10.33 9.92
C THR A 98 7.76 -9.48 10.18
N PHE A 99 6.58 -10.11 10.34
CA PHE A 99 5.28 -9.44 10.48
C PHE A 99 4.48 -9.91 11.71
N SER A 100 5.14 -10.51 12.71
CA SER A 100 4.50 -10.85 13.99
C SER A 100 3.94 -9.59 14.68
N GLY A 101 2.95 -9.77 15.55
CA GLY A 101 2.39 -8.67 16.33
C GLY A 101 3.46 -7.93 17.15
N THR A 102 4.43 -8.67 17.72
CA THR A 102 5.58 -8.09 18.44
C THR A 102 6.50 -7.26 17.52
N THR A 103 6.78 -7.72 16.30
CA THR A 103 7.57 -6.95 15.31
C THR A 103 6.84 -5.66 14.89
N ILE A 104 5.53 -5.73 14.68
CA ILE A 104 4.68 -4.56 14.37
C ILE A 104 4.68 -3.57 15.54
N LEU A 105 4.49 -4.03 16.79
CA LEU A 105 4.52 -3.17 17.97
C LEU A 105 5.90 -2.53 18.20
N LYS A 106 6.98 -3.23 17.83
CA LYS A 106 8.34 -2.65 17.89
C LYS A 106 8.48 -1.49 16.88
N ALA A 107 8.13 -1.72 15.62
CA ALA A 107 8.16 -0.69 14.59
C ALA A 107 7.26 0.51 14.94
N ALA A 108 6.07 0.25 15.51
CA ALA A 108 5.14 1.29 15.93
C ALA A 108 5.73 2.23 17.01
N LYS A 109 6.52 1.69 17.95
CA LYS A 109 7.25 2.49 18.96
C LYS A 109 8.38 3.33 18.35
N GLU A 110 8.96 2.87 17.24
CA GLU A 110 9.91 3.61 16.39
C GLU A 110 9.17 4.59 15.43
N GLY A 111 7.85 4.72 15.53
CA GLY A 111 7.02 5.65 14.75
C GLY A 111 6.69 5.17 13.32
N THR A 112 6.87 3.89 13.01
CA THR A 112 6.75 3.34 11.64
C THR A 112 6.05 1.97 11.61
N LEU A 113 5.93 1.35 10.43
CA LEU A 113 5.38 0.00 10.23
C LEU A 113 6.37 -0.87 9.42
N PRO A 114 6.45 -2.20 9.64
CA PRO A 114 7.55 -3.03 9.10
C PRO A 114 7.73 -3.06 7.57
N ASP A 115 6.70 -2.79 6.77
CA ASP A 115 6.76 -2.77 5.29
C ASP A 115 7.16 -1.43 4.68
N LEU A 116 7.25 -0.37 5.49
CA LEU A 116 7.48 1.00 5.02
C LEU A 116 8.95 1.27 4.65
N PRO A 117 9.23 2.33 3.87
CA PRO A 117 10.59 2.75 3.59
C PRO A 117 11.38 3.01 4.87
N LYS A 118 12.61 2.50 4.94
CA LYS A 118 13.52 2.78 6.07
C LYS A 118 13.75 4.29 6.17
N GLY A 119 13.44 4.87 7.33
CA GLY A 119 13.48 6.32 7.56
C GLY A 119 12.16 7.06 7.33
N LEU A 120 11.08 6.38 6.92
CA LEU A 120 9.73 6.93 6.95
C LEU A 120 9.07 6.63 8.30
N ALA A 121 8.64 7.68 9.01
CA ALA A 121 7.97 7.58 10.31
C ALA A 121 7.00 8.77 10.53
N LEU A 122 6.15 8.71 11.55
CA LEU A 122 5.42 9.88 12.07
C LEU A 122 6.39 11.06 12.29
N GLY A 123 5.92 12.29 12.04
CA GLY A 123 6.73 13.50 12.13
C GLY A 123 7.75 13.71 10.99
N SER A 124 7.92 12.76 10.06
CA SER A 124 8.69 12.97 8.81
C SER A 124 8.00 14.04 7.93
N SER A 125 8.73 14.69 7.04
CA SER A 125 8.12 15.65 6.09
C SER A 125 7.62 14.97 4.82
N ARG A 126 6.68 15.63 4.12
CA ARG A 126 6.30 15.30 2.75
C ARG A 126 7.51 15.24 1.79
N GLU A 127 8.53 16.08 2.01
CA GLU A 127 9.80 16.02 1.28
C GLU A 127 10.57 14.71 1.55
N THR A 128 10.69 14.29 2.81
CA THR A 128 11.33 13.01 3.17
C THR A 128 10.65 11.83 2.48
N LEU A 129 9.31 11.81 2.44
CA LEU A 129 8.56 10.79 1.70
C LEU A 129 8.92 10.80 0.19
N PHE A 130 8.99 11.97 -0.44
CA PHE A 130 9.37 12.10 -1.85
C PHE A 130 10.82 11.70 -2.12
N GLN A 131 11.74 11.89 -1.17
CA GLN A 131 13.12 11.38 -1.28
C GLN A 131 13.17 9.84 -1.15
N LEU A 132 12.30 9.23 -0.34
CA LEU A 132 12.30 7.78 -0.07
C LEU A 132 11.47 6.94 -1.06
N LYS A 133 10.44 7.51 -1.69
CA LYS A 133 9.51 6.79 -2.60
C LYS A 133 9.20 7.52 -3.91
N GLY A 134 9.74 8.71 -4.13
CA GLY A 134 9.31 9.58 -5.21
C GLY A 134 7.95 10.24 -4.94
N LYS A 135 7.52 11.10 -5.85
CA LYS A 135 6.14 11.60 -5.90
C LYS A 135 5.23 10.51 -6.49
N PRO A 136 3.95 10.45 -6.10
CA PRO A 136 2.98 9.61 -6.83
C PRO A 136 2.93 10.04 -8.30
N GLU A 137 2.74 9.09 -9.21
CA GLU A 137 2.78 9.32 -10.67
C GLU A 137 1.60 10.18 -11.18
N LEU A 138 0.49 10.18 -10.45
CA LEU A 138 -0.76 10.86 -10.78
C LEU A 138 -1.37 11.50 -9.53
N GLY A 139 -2.04 12.64 -9.73
CA GLY A 139 -2.71 13.40 -8.67
C GLY A 139 -1.99 14.69 -8.30
N ASP A 140 -2.60 15.44 -7.38
CA ASP A 140 -1.96 16.58 -6.73
C ASP A 140 -1.06 16.07 -5.59
N THR A 141 0.06 16.75 -5.36
CA THR A 141 0.96 16.46 -4.23
C THR A 141 0.63 17.28 -2.98
N ASP A 142 -0.15 18.36 -3.09
CA ASP A 142 -0.53 19.22 -1.96
C ASP A 142 -1.90 18.85 -1.33
N VAL A 143 -2.14 17.54 -1.18
CA VAL A 143 -3.34 16.99 -0.56
C VAL A 143 -3.05 16.48 0.86
N PRO A 144 -4.05 16.44 1.77
CA PRO A 144 -3.85 16.00 3.15
C PRO A 144 -3.56 14.50 3.29
N MET A 145 -3.73 13.70 2.23
CA MET A 145 -3.39 12.27 2.23
C MET A 145 -2.86 11.84 0.85
N LEU A 146 -1.75 11.09 0.83
CA LEU A 146 -1.14 10.53 -0.37
C LEU A 146 -1.16 9.00 -0.31
N SER A 147 -1.46 8.35 -1.44
CA SER A 147 -1.49 6.89 -1.57
C SER A 147 -0.33 6.38 -2.44
N TYR A 148 0.28 5.28 -2.00
CA TYR A 148 1.36 4.57 -2.69
C TYR A 148 0.96 3.10 -2.97
N GLY A 149 -0.33 2.80 -3.06
CA GLY A 149 -0.89 1.52 -3.48
C GLY A 149 -0.91 0.43 -2.41
N THR A 150 0.19 0.22 -1.69
CA THR A 150 0.23 -0.70 -0.52
C THR A 150 0.07 0.04 0.80
N PHE A 151 0.43 1.32 0.87
CA PHE A 151 0.31 2.18 2.05
C PHE A 151 -0.15 3.58 1.69
N ASP A 152 -0.79 4.24 2.65
CA ASP A 152 -1.29 5.61 2.62
C ASP A 152 -0.63 6.42 3.74
N VAL A 153 -0.49 7.73 3.50
CA VAL A 153 0.18 8.68 4.40
C VAL A 153 -0.67 9.94 4.53
N ALA A 154 -1.09 10.30 5.75
CA ALA A 154 -1.79 11.57 6.01
C ALA A 154 -0.88 12.61 6.68
N PHE A 155 -1.13 13.89 6.38
CA PHE A 155 -0.32 15.03 6.80
C PHE A 155 -1.10 16.01 7.68
N ASP A 156 -0.42 16.66 8.62
CA ASP A 156 -0.90 17.88 9.27
C ASP A 156 -0.82 19.11 8.32
N GLY A 157 -1.35 20.25 8.78
CA GLY A 157 -1.23 21.53 8.09
C GLY A 157 0.18 22.16 8.07
N LYS A 158 1.24 21.36 8.28
CA LYS A 158 2.66 21.77 8.31
C LYS A 158 3.57 20.75 7.59
N ASP A 159 3.01 19.98 6.65
CA ASP A 159 3.70 18.92 5.88
C ASP A 159 4.27 17.77 6.71
N LYS A 160 3.79 17.54 7.95
CA LYS A 160 4.25 16.44 8.81
C LYS A 160 3.32 15.24 8.76
N ILE A 161 3.90 14.04 8.65
CA ILE A 161 3.14 12.79 8.68
C ILE A 161 2.53 12.58 10.07
N VAL A 162 1.20 12.41 10.12
CA VAL A 162 0.43 12.15 11.34
C VAL A 162 -0.31 10.81 11.34
N GLU A 163 -0.49 10.21 10.15
CA GLU A 163 -1.00 8.84 10.01
C GLU A 163 -0.18 8.08 8.95
N LEU A 164 0.13 6.83 9.26
CA LEU A 164 0.68 5.80 8.37
C LEU A 164 -0.27 4.60 8.39
N THR A 165 -0.88 4.28 7.24
CA THR A 165 -1.78 3.12 7.10
C THR A 165 -1.22 2.20 6.03
N SER A 166 -0.99 0.91 6.34
CA SER A 166 -0.54 -0.09 5.36
C SER A 166 -1.48 -1.29 5.26
N SER A 167 -1.73 -1.68 4.01
CA SER A 167 -2.53 -2.83 3.59
C SER A 167 -1.68 -3.91 2.91
N ALA A 168 -0.37 -3.95 3.17
CA ALA A 168 0.54 -4.96 2.62
C ALA A 168 0.04 -6.41 2.87
N ASP A 169 0.22 -7.30 1.89
CA ASP A 169 -0.35 -8.65 1.92
C ASP A 169 0.18 -9.54 3.06
N ALA A 170 1.35 -9.21 3.62
CA ALA A 170 1.87 -9.88 4.82
C ALA A 170 0.90 -9.75 6.02
N TYR A 171 0.28 -8.57 6.23
CA TYR A 171 -0.72 -8.41 7.28
C TYR A 171 -1.94 -9.33 7.07
N LYS A 172 -2.32 -9.59 5.81
CA LYS A 172 -3.48 -10.44 5.44
C LYS A 172 -3.24 -11.95 5.67
N LYS A 173 -2.01 -12.33 6.04
CA LYS A 173 -1.66 -13.65 6.59
C LYS A 173 -2.02 -13.75 8.08
N LEU A 174 -1.93 -12.65 8.84
CA LEU A 174 -2.07 -12.58 10.29
C LEU A 174 -3.52 -12.72 10.75
N LYS A 175 -3.71 -13.08 12.03
CA LYS A 175 -5.01 -13.13 12.70
C LYS A 175 -5.02 -12.33 14.00
N MET A 176 -6.14 -11.67 14.29
CA MET A 176 -6.34 -10.87 15.49
C MET A 176 -6.17 -11.66 16.79
N ASP A 177 -6.54 -12.94 16.82
CA ASP A 177 -6.31 -13.81 17.99
C ASP A 177 -4.82 -14.04 18.26
N THR A 178 -3.99 -14.13 17.21
CA THR A 178 -2.53 -14.21 17.32
C THR A 178 -1.97 -12.89 17.86
N ILE A 179 -2.41 -11.74 17.31
CA ILE A 179 -2.04 -10.42 17.81
C ILE A 179 -2.41 -10.24 19.29
N ILE A 180 -3.58 -10.72 19.72
CA ILE A 180 -4.02 -10.68 21.13
C ILE A 180 -3.20 -11.62 22.03
N THR A 181 -2.72 -12.74 21.48
CA THR A 181 -1.84 -13.68 22.19
C THR A 181 -0.45 -13.09 22.40
N GLU A 182 0.07 -12.37 21.40
CA GLU A 182 1.40 -11.72 21.44
C GLU A 182 1.42 -10.40 22.23
N LEU A 183 0.42 -9.54 22.02
CA LEU A 183 0.38 -8.16 22.55
C LEU A 183 -0.52 -8.00 23.78
N GLY A 184 -1.29 -9.03 24.13
CA GLY A 184 -2.32 -8.97 25.15
C GLY A 184 -3.63 -8.36 24.63
N LYS A 185 -4.51 -7.98 25.56
CA LYS A 185 -5.81 -7.40 25.22
C LYS A 185 -5.64 -5.94 24.75
N PRO A 186 -6.23 -5.52 23.61
CA PRO A 186 -6.27 -4.12 23.21
C PRO A 186 -7.06 -3.27 24.21
N ASP A 187 -6.71 -1.98 24.28
CA ASP A 187 -7.37 -0.97 25.11
C ASP A 187 -8.82 -0.75 24.67
N GLU A 188 -9.03 -0.69 23.36
CA GLU A 188 -10.35 -0.51 22.73
C GLU A 188 -10.59 -1.53 21.61
N LYS A 189 -11.85 -1.91 21.42
CA LYS A 189 -12.34 -2.58 20.22
C LYS A 189 -13.59 -1.86 19.72
N ASN A 190 -13.59 -1.46 18.45
CA ASN A 190 -14.70 -0.77 17.81
C ASN A 190 -15.31 -1.65 16.70
N ASP A 191 -16.65 -1.72 16.66
CA ASP A 191 -17.40 -2.46 15.64
C ASP A 191 -17.75 -1.53 14.48
N THR A 192 -16.90 -1.55 13.44
CA THR A 192 -17.02 -0.75 12.22
C THR A 192 -17.88 -1.42 11.14
N SER A 193 -18.59 -2.50 11.47
CA SER A 193 -19.42 -3.27 10.52
C SER A 193 -20.60 -2.49 9.91
N LYS A 194 -20.93 -1.32 10.48
CA LYS A 194 -21.92 -0.35 9.96
C LYS A 194 -21.42 0.40 8.72
N ASP A 195 -20.12 0.62 8.64
CA ASP A 195 -19.46 1.38 7.56
C ASP A 195 -18.83 0.43 6.54
N VAL A 196 -18.19 -0.66 7.00
CA VAL A 196 -17.66 -1.75 6.15
C VAL A 196 -18.06 -3.10 6.74
N ALA A 197 -18.99 -3.79 6.07
CA ALA A 197 -19.57 -5.05 6.55
C ALA A 197 -18.51 -6.06 7.03
N TYR A 198 -18.77 -6.68 8.18
CA TYR A 198 -17.89 -7.64 8.85
C TYR A 198 -16.48 -7.12 9.21
N THR A 199 -16.28 -5.81 9.35
CA THR A 199 -15.02 -5.22 9.84
C THR A 199 -15.14 -4.78 11.29
N ALA A 200 -14.03 -4.87 12.03
CA ALA A 200 -13.86 -4.27 13.34
C ALA A 200 -12.42 -3.76 13.48
N GLU A 201 -12.21 -2.82 14.40
CA GLU A 201 -10.89 -2.28 14.74
C GLU A 201 -10.51 -2.66 16.18
N ALA A 202 -9.23 -2.96 16.39
CA ALA A 202 -8.64 -3.18 17.72
C ALA A 202 -7.46 -2.21 17.92
N THR A 203 -7.52 -1.41 18.99
CA THR A 203 -6.62 -0.29 19.23
C THR A 203 -5.73 -0.55 20.43
N TYR A 204 -4.43 -0.36 20.26
CA TYR A 204 -3.43 -0.33 21.33
C TYR A 204 -2.89 1.10 21.47
N GLN A 205 -3.00 1.67 22.67
CA GLN A 205 -2.47 3.00 22.98
C GLN A 205 -1.00 2.88 23.40
N MET A 206 -0.16 3.79 22.92
CA MET A 206 1.26 3.83 23.22
C MET A 206 1.72 5.24 23.56
N THR A 207 2.84 5.29 24.26
CA THR A 207 3.59 6.51 24.59
C THR A 207 5.05 6.34 24.17
N ASN A 208 5.72 7.43 23.87
CA ASN A 208 7.16 7.51 23.67
C ASN A 208 7.63 8.84 24.30
N GLN A 209 8.94 9.04 24.42
CA GLN A 209 9.51 10.25 25.01
C GLN A 209 9.21 11.49 24.15
N ASP A 210 9.17 11.32 22.83
CA ASP A 210 8.98 12.42 21.86
C ASP A 210 7.53 12.58 21.37
N ILE A 211 6.73 11.51 21.37
CA ILE A 211 5.31 11.53 20.94
C ILE A 211 4.42 11.18 22.14
N PRO A 212 3.62 12.13 22.67
CA PRO A 212 2.96 11.97 23.97
C PRO A 212 1.86 10.90 23.96
N LYS A 213 1.24 10.63 22.80
CA LYS A 213 0.27 9.56 22.60
C LYS A 213 0.12 9.24 21.12
N TYR A 214 0.19 7.97 20.79
CA TYR A 214 -0.08 7.45 19.44
C TYR A 214 -0.72 6.07 19.53
N PHE A 215 -1.42 5.68 18.48
CA PHE A 215 -2.32 4.53 18.45
C PHE A 215 -1.90 3.56 17.34
N LEU A 216 -1.80 2.28 17.68
CA LEU A 216 -1.65 1.18 16.72
C LEU A 216 -3.00 0.49 16.59
N VAL A 217 -3.60 0.58 15.40
CA VAL A 217 -4.90 0.01 15.09
C VAL A 217 -4.75 -1.14 14.11
N PHE A 218 -5.27 -2.31 14.51
CA PHE A 218 -5.45 -3.46 13.64
C PHE A 218 -6.90 -3.48 13.16
N SER A 219 -7.13 -3.24 11.88
CA SER A 219 -8.43 -3.46 11.25
C SER A 219 -8.52 -4.93 10.81
N TYR A 220 -9.60 -5.62 11.16
CA TYR A 220 -9.74 -7.06 10.94
C TYR A 220 -11.14 -7.49 10.53
N HIS A 221 -11.24 -8.58 9.78
CA HIS A 221 -12.50 -9.17 9.33
C HIS A 221 -13.08 -10.12 10.40
N THR A 222 -14.24 -9.78 10.96
CA THR A 222 -14.76 -10.37 12.21
C THR A 222 -15.11 -11.86 12.11
N GLN A 223 -15.43 -12.38 10.93
CA GLN A 223 -15.72 -13.81 10.75
C GLN A 223 -14.46 -14.68 10.63
N THR A 224 -13.36 -14.13 10.11
CA THR A 224 -12.14 -14.90 9.78
C THR A 224 -10.95 -14.54 10.68
N GLN A 225 -11.11 -13.49 11.50
CA GLN A 225 -10.10 -12.82 12.31
C GLN A 225 -8.88 -12.31 11.54
N LYS A 226 -8.87 -12.37 10.20
CA LYS A 226 -7.76 -11.88 9.37
C LYS A 226 -7.62 -10.36 9.48
N ILE A 227 -6.39 -9.88 9.65
CA ILE A 227 -6.09 -8.45 9.55
C ILE A 227 -6.28 -8.00 8.09
N GLN A 228 -6.86 -6.82 7.89
CA GLN A 228 -7.10 -6.20 6.58
C GLN A 228 -6.02 -5.16 6.28
N TYR A 229 -5.73 -4.30 7.26
CA TYR A 229 -4.70 -3.27 7.25
C TYR A 229 -4.27 -2.95 8.69
N VAL A 230 -3.10 -2.33 8.83
CA VAL A 230 -2.56 -1.80 10.09
C VAL A 230 -2.39 -0.30 9.95
N ARG A 231 -2.83 0.47 10.95
CA ARG A 231 -2.74 1.94 10.99
C ARG A 231 -1.97 2.39 12.24
N LEU A 232 -1.13 3.40 12.08
CA LEU A 232 -0.37 4.06 13.13
C LEU A 232 -0.59 5.58 13.03
N TYR A 233 -1.10 6.22 14.09
CA TYR A 233 -1.36 7.67 14.09
C TYR A 233 -1.14 8.33 15.46
N GLU A 234 -0.84 9.64 15.48
CA GLU A 234 -0.71 10.44 16.70
C GLU A 234 -2.02 11.12 17.14
N GLU A 235 -2.15 11.42 18.44
CA GLU A 235 -3.28 12.22 18.94
C GLU A 235 -3.06 13.71 18.63
N ILE A 236 -3.62 14.18 17.51
CA ILE A 236 -3.61 15.60 17.11
C ILE A 236 -4.37 16.44 18.16
N GLN A 237 -3.72 17.51 18.65
CA GLN A 237 -4.22 18.43 19.70
C GLN A 237 -4.70 19.79 19.15
#